data_AF-A0A7S2GIR0-F1
#
_entry.id   AF-A0A7S2GIR0-F1
#
_cell.length_a   1.000
_cell.length_b   1.000
_cell.length_c   1.000
_cell.angle_alpha   90.00
_cell.angle_beta   90.00
_cell.angle_gamma   90.00
#
_symmetry.space_group_name_H-M   'P 1'
#
loop_
_entity.id
_entity.type
_entity.pdbx_description
1 polymer ?
#
loop_
_entity_poly.entity_id
_entity_poly.type
_entity_poly.pdbx_seq_one_letter_code
_entity_poly.pdbx_strand_id
1 'polypeptide(L)'
;QEEAAPGSLREAVASLPCCSASDIGQLLPEGLSYDCAIPKPRSSGQLVRLQGRVQLPADGAEPFSAPLSGKNCVVFSAATSCWFHDDPVTVAFAEGHSDFVVCLLDAPQLLVHVSGADVSLFDLQAGSLAAGATLADAPAHWQDFVDRHRAAAFDDPRSMAAAAELEFSERALLLGASVTLAGELWREADGTLVLRPLRPVGGGVGRAELWR
;
A
#
# COMPACT_ATOMS: atom_id res chain seq x y z
N GLN A 1 -4.85 -2.80 21.25
CA GLN A 1 -4.99 -2.38 19.83
C GLN A 1 -6.17 -3.16 19.30
N GLU A 2 -7.27 -2.47 19.02
CA GLU A 2 -8.49 -3.11 18.50
C GLU A 2 -8.35 -3.14 16.99
N GLU A 3 -7.98 -4.30 16.45
CA GLU A 3 -8.09 -4.61 15.02
C GLU A 3 -9.53 -4.32 14.61
N ALA A 4 -9.74 -3.27 13.82
CA ALA A 4 -11.00 -3.11 13.15
C ALA A 4 -11.22 -4.34 12.26
N ALA A 5 -12.35 -5.02 12.48
CA ALA A 5 -12.66 -6.25 11.78
C ALA A 5 -12.48 -6.04 10.27
N PRO A 6 -11.68 -6.86 9.57
CA PRO A 6 -11.31 -6.66 8.17
C PRO A 6 -12.51 -6.58 7.19
N GLY A 7 -13.72 -6.93 7.65
CA GLY A 7 -14.97 -6.71 6.91
C GLY A 7 -15.39 -5.24 6.79
N SER A 8 -15.17 -4.42 7.83
CA SER A 8 -15.70 -3.04 7.89
C SER A 8 -15.11 -2.13 6.81
N LEU A 9 -13.78 -2.10 6.68
CA LEU A 9 -13.10 -1.27 5.69
C LEU A 9 -13.37 -1.76 4.26
N ARG A 10 -13.35 -3.07 4.05
CA ARG A 10 -13.62 -3.67 2.75
C ARG A 10 -15.04 -3.34 2.29
N GLU A 11 -16.03 -3.50 3.16
CA GLU A 11 -17.43 -3.18 2.87
C GLU A 11 -17.62 -1.68 2.61
N ALA A 12 -16.96 -0.82 3.40
CA ALA A 12 -16.98 0.62 3.18
C ALA A 12 -16.44 0.99 1.80
N VAL A 13 -15.27 0.49 1.41
CA VAL A 13 -14.71 0.73 0.07
C VAL A 13 -15.55 0.07 -1.02
N ALA A 14 -16.08 -1.13 -0.79
CA ALA A 14 -16.94 -1.83 -1.74
C ALA A 14 -18.26 -1.08 -2.00
N SER A 15 -18.76 -0.32 -1.02
CA SER A 15 -19.99 0.47 -1.13
C SER A 15 -19.84 1.75 -1.99
N LEU A 16 -18.61 2.24 -2.17
CA LEU A 16 -18.34 3.40 -3.01
C LEU A 16 -18.56 3.06 -4.49
N PRO A 17 -19.23 3.93 -5.27
CA PRO A 17 -19.29 3.77 -6.72
C PRO A 17 -17.88 3.72 -7.33
N CYS A 18 -17.65 2.81 -8.28
CA CYS A 18 -16.39 2.83 -9.03
C CYS A 18 -16.42 4.02 -9.98
N CYS A 19 -15.47 4.93 -9.82
CA CYS A 19 -15.30 6.10 -10.66
C CYS A 19 -14.69 5.66 -11.99
N SER A 20 -15.43 5.89 -13.08
CA SER A 20 -15.02 5.61 -14.45
C SER A 20 -14.19 6.75 -15.04
N ALA A 21 -13.57 6.50 -16.19
CA ALA A 21 -12.90 7.54 -16.96
C ALA A 21 -13.79 8.76 -17.26
N SER A 22 -15.08 8.53 -17.57
CA SER A 22 -16.04 9.60 -17.80
C SER A 22 -16.35 10.39 -16.54
N ASP A 23 -16.42 9.74 -15.38
CA ASP A 23 -16.66 10.41 -14.11
C ASP A 23 -15.47 11.30 -13.74
N ILE A 24 -14.24 10.84 -13.99
CA ILE A 24 -13.02 11.66 -13.81
C ILE A 24 -13.07 12.91 -14.69
N GLY A 25 -13.49 12.78 -15.95
CA GLY A 25 -13.63 13.93 -16.85
C GLY A 25 -14.67 14.94 -16.38
N GLN A 26 -15.72 14.50 -15.68
CA GLN A 26 -16.73 15.37 -15.09
C GLN A 26 -16.26 16.02 -13.78
N LEU A 27 -15.60 15.26 -12.91
CA LEU A 27 -15.08 15.72 -11.62
C LEU A 27 -13.89 16.67 -11.80
N LEU A 28 -13.00 16.34 -12.74
CA LEU A 28 -11.75 17.03 -13.00
C LEU A 28 -11.59 17.28 -14.51
N PRO A 29 -12.40 18.18 -15.10
CA PRO A 29 -12.31 18.49 -16.52
C PRO A 29 -10.91 18.96 -16.91
N GLU A 30 -10.42 18.48 -18.05
CA GLU A 30 -9.21 19.00 -18.68
C GLU A 30 -9.48 20.47 -19.06
N GLY A 31 -8.76 21.38 -18.43
CA GLY A 31 -8.99 22.81 -18.61
C GLY A 31 -8.65 23.25 -20.04
N LEU A 32 -9.67 23.54 -20.85
CA LEU A 32 -9.54 24.18 -22.17
C LEU A 32 -9.63 25.72 -22.08
N SER A 33 -9.24 26.34 -20.96
CA SER A 33 -9.26 27.80 -20.89
C SER A 33 -7.95 28.37 -21.43
N TYR A 34 -8.00 28.86 -22.67
CA TYR A 34 -7.00 29.73 -23.28
C TYR A 34 -6.97 31.08 -22.55
N ASP A 35 -6.35 31.11 -21.39
CA ASP A 35 -5.87 32.33 -20.74
C ASP A 35 -4.57 31.95 -20.05
N CYS A 36 -3.52 32.75 -20.21
CA CYS A 36 -2.14 32.48 -19.77
C CYS A 36 -1.94 32.37 -18.25
N ALA A 37 -2.96 31.98 -17.49
CA ALA A 37 -2.89 31.65 -16.09
C ALA A 37 -2.47 30.18 -15.93
N ILE A 38 -1.38 29.96 -15.19
CA ILE A 38 -0.96 28.62 -14.76
C ILE A 38 -2.17 27.91 -14.14
N PRO A 39 -2.61 26.76 -14.69
CA PRO A 39 -3.79 26.07 -14.19
C PRO A 39 -3.56 25.67 -12.73
N LYS A 40 -4.51 26.01 -11.87
CA LYS A 40 -4.47 25.62 -10.46
C LYS A 40 -4.77 24.13 -10.33
N PRO A 41 -4.07 23.39 -9.45
CA PRO A 41 -4.45 22.04 -9.10
C PRO A 41 -5.92 21.99 -8.66
N ARG A 42 -6.62 20.94 -9.08
CA ARG A 42 -8.03 20.71 -8.78
C ARG A 42 -8.19 19.41 -8.01
N SER A 43 -9.10 19.40 -7.05
CA SER A 43 -9.46 18.21 -6.29
C SER A 43 -10.90 17.79 -6.59
N SER A 44 -11.17 16.48 -6.55
CA SER A 44 -12.53 15.95 -6.50
C SER A 44 -13.29 16.39 -5.25
N GLY A 45 -12.58 16.72 -4.16
CA GLY A 45 -13.15 17.11 -2.87
C GLY A 45 -13.95 16.00 -2.17
N GLN A 46 -13.87 14.78 -2.68
CA GLN A 46 -14.61 13.61 -2.19
C GLN A 46 -13.79 12.34 -2.39
N LEU A 47 -14.09 11.33 -1.56
CA LEU A 47 -13.53 9.99 -1.69
C LEU A 47 -14.07 9.34 -2.97
N VAL A 48 -13.16 8.84 -3.81
CA VAL A 48 -13.49 8.07 -5.01
C VAL A 48 -12.88 6.68 -4.91
N ARG A 49 -13.55 5.70 -5.53
CA ARG A 49 -13.00 4.36 -5.73
C ARG A 49 -12.57 4.19 -7.18
N LEU A 50 -11.33 3.76 -7.40
CA LEU A 50 -10.77 3.49 -8.72
C LEU A 50 -10.42 2.01 -8.85
N GLN A 51 -10.56 1.48 -10.06
CA GLN A 51 -10.03 0.18 -10.42
C GLN A 51 -8.96 0.35 -11.49
N GLY A 52 -7.80 -0.24 -11.26
CA GLY A 52 -6.69 -0.09 -12.17
C GLY A 52 -5.68 -1.22 -12.09
N ARG A 53 -4.66 -1.12 -12.94
CA ARG A 53 -3.52 -2.03 -12.96
C ARG A 53 -2.24 -1.30 -12.57
N VAL A 54 -1.52 -1.85 -11.61
CA VAL A 54 -0.22 -1.33 -11.15
C VAL A 54 0.79 -1.41 -12.29
N GLN A 55 1.42 -0.28 -12.59
CA GLN A 55 2.49 -0.14 -13.56
C GLN A 55 3.85 -0.02 -12.85
N LEU A 56 4.89 0.30 -13.62
CA LEU A 56 6.24 0.56 -13.11
C LEU A 56 6.27 1.76 -12.12
N PRO A 57 7.31 1.86 -11.29
CA PRO A 57 7.54 3.03 -10.44
C PRO A 57 7.55 4.33 -11.26
N ALA A 58 6.97 5.39 -10.70
CA ALA A 58 6.69 6.63 -11.43
C ALA A 58 7.96 7.34 -11.94
N ASP A 59 9.06 7.23 -11.19
CA ASP A 59 10.33 7.93 -11.47
C ASP A 59 11.32 7.10 -12.29
N GLY A 60 10.87 5.98 -12.88
CA GLY A 60 11.76 5.04 -13.56
C GLY A 60 12.70 4.30 -12.59
N ALA A 61 12.41 4.33 -11.30
CA ALA A 61 13.11 3.52 -10.30
C ALA A 61 12.88 2.03 -10.56
N GLU A 62 13.85 1.21 -10.16
CA GLU A 62 13.69 -0.24 -10.20
C GLU A 62 12.64 -0.68 -9.16
N PRO A 63 11.76 -1.64 -9.50
CA PRO A 63 10.80 -2.16 -8.54
C PRO A 63 11.51 -2.89 -7.39
N PHE A 64 10.89 -2.90 -6.22
CA PHE A 64 11.37 -3.71 -5.11
C PHE A 64 11.18 -5.19 -5.41
N SER A 65 12.08 -6.00 -4.87
CA SER A 65 11.82 -7.43 -4.68
C SER A 65 11.34 -7.65 -3.27
N ALA A 66 10.12 -8.16 -3.11
CA ALA A 66 9.55 -8.50 -1.81
C ALA A 66 10.46 -9.54 -1.11
N PRO A 67 10.91 -9.30 0.13
CA PRO A 67 12.03 -10.04 0.72
C PRO A 67 11.75 -11.53 0.97
N LEU A 68 10.51 -11.92 1.20
CA LEU A 68 10.13 -13.31 1.48
C LEU A 68 9.69 -14.03 0.20
N SER A 69 8.84 -13.43 -0.63
CA SER A 69 8.37 -14.08 -1.85
C SER A 69 9.29 -13.90 -3.07
N GLY A 70 10.21 -12.94 -3.04
CA GLY A 70 11.08 -12.61 -4.18
C GLY A 70 10.34 -12.00 -5.38
N LYS A 71 9.12 -11.51 -5.19
CA LYS A 71 8.27 -10.99 -6.26
C LYS A 71 8.47 -9.48 -6.44
N ASN A 72 8.43 -9.02 -7.69
CA ASN A 72 8.52 -7.59 -7.99
C ASN A 72 7.26 -6.84 -7.53
N CYS A 73 7.45 -5.79 -6.74
CA CYS A 73 6.39 -5.00 -6.12
C CYS A 73 6.77 -3.52 -6.00
N VAL A 74 5.76 -2.67 -5.80
CA VAL A 74 5.92 -1.22 -5.55
C VAL A 74 5.73 -0.85 -4.08
N VAL A 75 5.06 -1.71 -3.31
CA VAL A 75 4.89 -1.59 -1.85
C VAL A 75 4.99 -2.98 -1.26
N PHE A 76 5.70 -3.15 -0.16
CA PHE A 76 5.66 -4.37 0.64
C PHE A 76 5.76 -4.08 2.14
N SER A 77 5.22 -5.01 2.91
CA SER A 77 5.45 -5.13 4.35
C SER A 77 5.70 -6.61 4.63
N ALA A 78 6.82 -6.90 5.29
CA ALA A 78 7.20 -8.25 5.68
C ALA A 78 7.52 -8.27 7.18
N ALA A 79 7.06 -9.31 7.86
CA ALA A 79 7.27 -9.50 9.27
C ALA A 79 7.56 -10.97 9.56
N THR A 80 8.40 -11.20 10.56
CA THR A 80 8.55 -12.50 11.20
C THR A 80 8.16 -12.35 12.64
N SER A 81 7.21 -13.14 13.11
CA SER A 81 6.74 -13.15 14.49
C SER A 81 6.93 -14.52 15.12
N CYS A 82 7.03 -14.57 16.44
CA CYS A 82 6.91 -15.79 17.22
C CYS A 82 5.82 -15.62 18.28
N TRP A 83 5.31 -16.72 18.80
CA TRP A 83 4.32 -16.68 19.86
C TRP A 83 5.01 -16.80 21.22
N PHE A 84 4.72 -15.86 22.12
CA PHE A 84 5.26 -15.86 23.48
C PHE A 84 4.14 -15.54 24.47
N HIS A 85 3.82 -16.47 25.38
CA HIS A 85 2.73 -16.32 26.35
C HIS A 85 1.40 -15.87 25.72
N ASP A 86 1.03 -16.49 24.60
CA ASP A 86 -0.19 -16.20 23.81
C ASP A 86 -0.23 -14.84 23.09
N ASP A 87 0.86 -14.05 23.13
CA ASP A 87 0.99 -12.83 22.36
C ASP A 87 1.99 -13.01 21.18
N PRO A 88 1.64 -12.56 19.95
CA PRO A 88 2.59 -12.54 18.85
C PRO A 88 3.62 -11.44 19.08
N VAL A 89 4.90 -11.80 19.03
CA VAL A 89 6.02 -10.87 19.18
C VAL A 89 6.80 -10.80 17.87
N THR A 90 6.94 -9.59 17.33
CA THR A 90 7.69 -9.35 16.09
C THR A 90 9.19 -9.51 16.33
N VAL A 91 9.78 -10.48 15.65
CA VAL A 91 11.22 -10.79 15.66
C VAL A 91 11.97 -10.00 14.59
N ALA A 92 11.36 -9.80 13.41
CA ALA A 92 11.94 -9.00 12.34
C ALA A 92 10.83 -8.28 11.57
N PHE A 93 11.14 -7.09 11.05
CA PHE A 93 10.19 -6.30 10.27
C PHE A 93 10.90 -5.43 9.23
N ALA A 94 10.35 -5.42 8.02
CA ALA A 94 10.73 -4.45 7.00
C ALA A 94 9.52 -4.00 6.20
N GLU A 95 9.57 -2.74 5.76
CA GLU A 95 8.64 -2.19 4.81
C GLU A 95 9.41 -1.42 3.74
N GLY A 96 8.83 -1.38 2.55
CA GLY A 96 9.38 -0.62 1.44
C GLY A 96 8.25 -0.15 0.54
N HIS A 97 8.39 1.07 0.03
CA HIS A 97 7.42 1.67 -0.87
C HIS A 97 8.13 2.60 -1.86
N SER A 98 7.56 2.70 -3.05
CA SER A 98 7.95 3.65 -4.09
C SER A 98 6.68 4.23 -4.68
N ASP A 99 6.76 5.46 -5.17
CA ASP A 99 5.68 6.04 -5.95
C ASP A 99 5.49 5.27 -7.25
N PHE A 100 4.23 5.06 -7.63
CA PHE A 100 3.89 4.22 -8.77
C PHE A 100 2.72 4.79 -9.55
N VAL A 101 2.57 4.29 -10.77
CA VAL A 101 1.48 4.67 -11.66
C VAL A 101 0.49 3.53 -11.76
N VAL A 102 -0.79 3.88 -11.85
CA VAL A 102 -1.88 2.94 -12.09
C VAL A 102 -2.61 3.39 -13.34
N CYS A 103 -2.79 2.50 -14.30
CA CYS A 103 -3.70 2.75 -15.42
C CYS A 103 -5.11 2.24 -15.07
N LEU A 104 -6.14 2.98 -15.44
CA LEU A 104 -7.52 2.55 -15.19
C LEU A 104 -7.88 1.34 -16.04
N LEU A 105 -8.72 0.44 -15.52
CA LEU A 105 -9.12 -0.76 -16.25
C LEU A 105 -10.05 -0.44 -17.45
N ASP A 106 -10.88 0.60 -17.33
CA ASP A 106 -11.83 1.04 -18.37
C ASP A 106 -11.22 2.09 -19.33
N ALA A 107 -10.14 2.75 -18.94
CA ALA A 107 -9.36 3.67 -19.76
C ALA A 107 -7.85 3.54 -19.51
N PRO A 108 -7.17 2.56 -20.14
CA PRO A 108 -5.73 2.30 -19.91
C PRO A 108 -4.79 3.47 -20.25
N GLN A 109 -5.26 4.43 -21.05
CA GLN A 109 -4.55 5.67 -21.37
C GLN A 109 -4.56 6.69 -20.23
N LEU A 110 -5.49 6.57 -19.27
CA LEU A 110 -5.53 7.44 -18.10
C LEU A 110 -4.64 6.84 -17.02
N LEU A 111 -3.60 7.60 -16.69
CA LEU A 111 -2.59 7.25 -15.70
C LEU A 111 -2.84 8.05 -14.43
N VAL A 112 -2.84 7.36 -13.29
CA VAL A 112 -3.00 7.95 -11.96
C VAL A 112 -1.73 7.68 -11.16
N HIS A 113 -1.07 8.74 -10.72
CA HIS A 113 0.08 8.67 -9.83
C HIS A 113 -0.38 8.41 -8.39
N VAL A 114 0.31 7.51 -7.72
CA VAL A 114 0.03 7.12 -6.33
C VAL A 114 1.33 7.19 -5.55
N SER A 115 1.29 7.96 -4.45
CA SER A 115 2.38 8.03 -3.48
C SER A 115 2.43 6.72 -2.69
N GLY A 116 3.56 6.01 -2.75
CA GLY A 116 3.69 4.72 -2.06
C GLY A 116 3.59 4.85 -0.53
N ALA A 117 4.02 5.99 0.00
CA ALA A 117 3.99 6.31 1.43
C ALA A 117 2.57 6.51 1.97
N ASP A 118 1.61 6.83 1.10
CA ASP A 118 0.23 7.10 1.45
C ASP A 118 -0.70 5.88 1.28
N VAL A 119 -0.13 4.71 0.91
CA VAL A 119 -0.90 3.50 0.62
C VAL A 119 -0.96 2.58 1.84
N SER A 120 -2.17 2.20 2.22
CA SER A 120 -2.45 1.10 3.13
C SER A 120 -2.99 -0.10 2.36
N LEU A 121 -2.33 -1.26 2.52
CA LEU A 121 -2.72 -2.51 1.85
C LEU A 121 -3.80 -3.23 2.65
N PHE A 122 -4.94 -3.53 2.01
CA PHE A 122 -6.01 -4.33 2.58
C PHE A 122 -6.55 -5.33 1.53
N ASP A 123 -7.07 -6.47 1.99
CA ASP A 123 -7.72 -7.50 1.15
C ASP A 123 -6.91 -7.92 -0.10
N LEU A 124 -5.60 -8.16 0.08
CA LEU A 124 -4.74 -8.62 -1.00
C LEU A 124 -4.97 -10.09 -1.32
N GLN A 125 -5.58 -10.38 -2.47
CA GLN A 125 -5.65 -11.74 -3.02
C GLN A 125 -4.30 -12.20 -3.60
N ALA A 126 -3.56 -11.27 -4.20
CA ALA A 126 -2.24 -11.52 -4.76
C ALA A 126 -1.17 -10.79 -3.93
N GLY A 127 0.00 -11.41 -3.77
CA GLY A 127 1.11 -10.82 -3.02
C GLY A 127 1.01 -10.98 -1.50
N SER A 128 0.08 -11.79 -1.00
CA SER A 128 0.09 -12.26 0.39
C SER A 128 0.89 -13.56 0.51
N LEU A 129 1.74 -13.65 1.52
CA LEU A 129 2.45 -14.85 1.93
C LEU A 129 2.31 -14.99 3.44
N ALA A 130 2.00 -16.20 3.90
CA ALA A 130 2.01 -16.58 5.30
C ALA A 130 2.53 -18.01 5.41
N ALA A 131 3.55 -18.24 6.23
CA ALA A 131 4.18 -19.54 6.40
C ALA A 131 4.77 -19.70 7.80
N GLY A 132 4.53 -20.86 8.41
CA GLY A 132 5.20 -21.27 9.64
C GLY A 132 6.45 -22.08 9.33
N ALA A 133 7.59 -21.76 9.96
CA ALA A 133 8.80 -22.55 9.90
C ALA A 133 9.70 -22.27 11.11
N THR A 134 10.59 -23.21 11.43
CA THR A 134 11.74 -22.88 12.29
C THR A 134 12.72 -22.01 11.50
N LEU A 135 13.56 -21.22 12.18
CA LEU A 135 14.57 -20.44 11.46
C LEU A 135 15.53 -21.33 10.67
N ALA A 136 15.91 -22.49 11.21
CA ALA A 136 16.86 -23.40 10.57
C ALA A 136 16.29 -24.05 9.29
N ASP A 137 14.99 -24.36 9.29
CA ASP A 137 14.31 -25.00 8.15
C ASP A 137 13.78 -23.98 7.12
N ALA A 138 13.75 -22.69 7.48
CA ALA A 138 13.31 -21.64 6.58
C ALA A 138 14.26 -21.50 5.38
N PRO A 139 13.76 -21.08 4.19
CA PRO A 139 14.61 -20.74 3.05
C PRO A 139 15.72 -19.75 3.42
N ALA A 140 16.89 -19.88 2.80
CA ALA A 140 18.07 -19.06 3.13
C ALA A 140 17.78 -17.55 3.07
N HIS A 141 16.99 -17.09 2.10
CA HIS A 141 16.64 -15.67 1.98
C HIS A 141 15.70 -15.17 3.10
N TRP A 142 14.94 -16.07 3.75
CA TRP A 142 14.14 -15.72 4.92
C TRP A 142 15.00 -15.63 6.19
N GLN A 143 16.00 -16.50 6.31
CA GLN A 143 16.97 -16.42 7.41
C GLN A 143 17.75 -15.10 7.33
N ASP A 144 18.25 -14.78 6.13
CA ASP A 144 18.89 -13.50 5.82
C ASP A 144 18.00 -12.29 6.16
N PHE A 145 16.70 -12.39 5.87
CA PHE A 145 15.74 -11.34 6.21
C PHE A 145 15.69 -11.13 7.73
N VAL A 146 15.56 -12.20 8.51
CA VAL A 146 15.51 -12.13 9.98
C VAL A 146 16.80 -11.53 10.53
N ASP A 147 17.96 -11.90 9.99
CA ASP A 147 19.25 -11.38 10.45
C ASP A 147 19.45 -9.90 10.12
N ARG A 148 19.00 -9.43 8.95
CA ARG A 148 19.12 -8.02 8.56
C ARG A 148 18.12 -7.09 9.23
N HIS A 149 16.91 -7.59 9.51
CA HIS A 149 15.77 -6.77 9.95
C HIS A 149 15.30 -7.09 11.37
N ARG A 150 16.19 -7.69 12.16
CA ARG A 150 15.92 -8.09 13.53
C ARG A 150 15.47 -6.91 14.39
N ALA A 151 14.42 -7.11 15.17
CA ALA A 151 13.98 -6.17 16.18
C ALA A 151 14.95 -6.18 17.37
N ALA A 152 15.27 -5.00 17.90
CA ALA A 152 16.25 -4.84 18.99
C ALA A 152 15.97 -5.70 20.24
N ALA A 153 14.71 -6.06 20.49
CA ALA A 153 14.32 -6.95 21.59
C ALA A 153 14.84 -8.39 21.45
N PHE A 154 15.30 -8.79 20.26
CA PHE A 154 15.77 -10.14 19.93
C PHE A 154 17.24 -10.21 19.55
N ASP A 155 18.04 -9.18 19.85
CA ASP A 155 19.48 -9.18 19.59
C ASP A 155 20.22 -10.30 20.36
N ASP A 156 19.66 -10.82 21.46
CA ASP A 156 20.18 -12.02 22.12
C ASP A 156 19.75 -13.30 21.37
N PRO A 157 20.70 -14.07 20.78
CA PRO A 157 20.41 -15.31 20.07
C PRO A 157 19.72 -16.38 20.95
N ARG A 158 19.83 -16.31 22.28
CA ARG A 158 19.14 -17.23 23.20
C ARG A 158 17.64 -17.02 23.23
N SER A 159 17.18 -15.78 23.03
CA SER A 159 15.76 -15.43 22.99
C SER A 159 15.08 -15.99 21.74
N MET A 160 15.79 -16.09 20.63
CA MET A 160 15.29 -16.71 19.40
C MET A 160 15.28 -18.24 19.44
N ALA A 161 16.29 -18.86 20.06
CA ALA A 161 16.34 -20.32 20.19
C ALA A 161 15.19 -20.90 21.05
N ALA A 162 14.56 -20.06 21.88
CA ALA A 162 13.39 -20.43 22.66
C ALA A 162 12.07 -20.41 21.86
N ALA A 163 12.04 -19.73 20.69
CA ALA A 163 10.87 -19.72 19.82
C ALA A 163 10.84 -21.01 18.99
N ALA A 164 9.90 -21.91 19.29
CA ALA A 164 9.79 -23.20 18.62
C ALA A 164 9.38 -23.07 17.14
N GLU A 165 8.55 -22.08 16.80
CA GLU A 165 8.10 -21.80 15.44
C GLU A 165 8.03 -20.30 15.19
N LEU A 166 8.45 -19.88 14.00
CA LEU A 166 8.32 -18.52 13.49
C LEU A 166 7.20 -18.48 12.44
N GLU A 167 6.40 -17.43 12.50
CA GLU A 167 5.42 -17.09 11.49
C GLU A 167 6.00 -15.99 10.60
N PHE A 168 6.25 -16.34 9.35
CA PHE A 168 6.69 -15.44 8.29
C PHE A 168 5.45 -14.93 7.56
N SER A 169 5.30 -13.62 7.50
CA SER A 169 4.21 -12.97 6.78
C SER A 169 4.74 -11.87 5.86
N GLU A 170 4.16 -11.76 4.67
CA GLU A 170 4.45 -10.69 3.73
C GLU A 170 3.17 -10.29 2.99
N ARG A 171 3.03 -8.98 2.78
CA ARG A 171 2.00 -8.35 1.95
C ARG A 171 2.69 -7.44 0.96
N ALA A 172 2.51 -7.69 -0.33
CA ALA A 172 3.16 -6.96 -1.40
C ALA A 172 2.18 -6.55 -2.50
N LEU A 173 2.25 -5.28 -2.92
CA LEU A 173 1.54 -4.75 -4.07
C LEU A 173 2.34 -5.02 -5.35
N LEU A 174 1.99 -6.12 -6.01
CA LEU A 174 2.77 -6.63 -7.14
C LEU A 174 2.62 -5.77 -8.40
N LEU A 175 3.70 -5.70 -9.19
CA LEU A 175 3.63 -5.12 -10.53
C LEU A 175 2.62 -5.87 -11.40
N GLY A 176 1.83 -5.12 -12.17
CA GLY A 176 0.81 -5.67 -13.04
C GLY A 176 -0.43 -6.19 -12.32
N ALA A 177 -0.51 -6.11 -10.98
CA ALA A 177 -1.70 -6.52 -10.24
C ALA A 177 -2.90 -5.60 -10.57
N SER A 178 -4.09 -6.19 -10.65
CA SER A 178 -5.34 -5.44 -10.65
C SER A 178 -5.70 -5.04 -9.23
N VAL A 179 -5.97 -3.76 -9.01
CA VAL A 179 -6.17 -3.19 -7.68
C VAL A 179 -7.44 -2.35 -7.63
N THR A 180 -8.00 -2.25 -6.43
CA THR A 180 -9.02 -1.26 -6.10
C THR A 180 -8.40 -0.25 -5.15
N LEU A 181 -8.42 1.02 -5.53
CA LEU A 181 -7.87 2.12 -4.74
C LEU A 181 -9.00 3.02 -4.27
N ALA A 182 -8.87 3.57 -3.07
CA ALA A 182 -9.79 4.57 -2.53
C ALA A 182 -9.00 5.78 -2.05
N GLY A 183 -9.40 6.96 -2.50
CA GLY A 183 -8.70 8.21 -2.16
C GLY A 183 -9.40 9.43 -2.75
N GLU A 184 -8.85 10.61 -2.51
CA GLU A 184 -9.23 11.85 -3.17
C GLU A 184 -8.42 12.00 -4.46
N LEU A 185 -9.10 12.26 -5.57
CA LEU A 185 -8.45 12.41 -6.87
C LEU A 185 -8.12 13.87 -7.12
N TRP A 186 -6.89 14.12 -7.53
CA TRP A 186 -6.38 15.44 -7.86
C TRP A 186 -5.95 15.47 -9.32
N ARG A 187 -6.13 16.62 -9.96
CA ARG A 187 -5.49 16.96 -11.22
C ARG A 187 -4.52 18.11 -10.95
N GLU A 188 -3.23 17.84 -11.11
CA GLU A 188 -2.18 18.82 -10.91
C GLU A 188 -2.13 19.84 -12.06
N ALA A 189 -1.31 20.88 -11.89
CA ALA A 189 -1.19 21.97 -12.87
C ALA A 189 -0.67 21.50 -14.24
N ASP A 190 0.12 20.43 -14.27
CA ASP A 190 0.62 19.79 -15.50
C ASP A 190 -0.44 18.87 -16.16
N GLY A 191 -1.61 18.71 -15.53
CA GLY A 191 -2.68 17.82 -15.98
C GLY A 191 -2.57 16.40 -15.42
N THR A 192 -1.50 16.06 -14.71
CA THR A 192 -1.28 14.75 -14.10
C THR A 192 -2.36 14.43 -13.07
N LEU A 193 -2.90 13.21 -13.12
CA LEU A 193 -3.84 12.73 -12.12
C LEU A 193 -3.07 12.11 -10.96
N VAL A 194 -3.41 12.50 -9.73
CA VAL A 194 -2.76 12.01 -8.50
C VAL A 194 -3.85 11.55 -7.54
N LEU A 195 -3.68 10.38 -6.93
CA LEU A 195 -4.53 9.91 -5.84
C LEU A 195 -3.86 10.22 -4.50
N ARG A 196 -4.61 10.85 -3.59
CA ARG A 196 -4.14 11.21 -2.24
C ARG A 196 -5.10 10.74 -1.16
N PRO A 197 -4.65 10.60 0.10
CA PRO A 197 -5.56 10.42 1.22
C PRO A 197 -6.57 11.57 1.29
N LEU A 198 -7.85 11.25 1.50
CA LEU A 198 -8.88 12.28 1.69
C LEU A 198 -8.56 13.07 2.97
N ARG A 199 -8.37 14.40 2.83
CA ARG A 199 -8.17 15.26 3.99
C ARG A 199 -9.49 15.42 4.75
N PRO A 200 -9.50 15.26 6.08
CA PRO A 200 -10.69 15.58 6.85
C PRO A 200 -11.03 17.06 6.67
N VAL A 201 -12.28 17.35 6.33
CA VAL A 201 -12.80 18.71 6.17
C VAL A 201 -12.96 19.33 7.56
N GLY A 202 -11.86 19.86 8.11
CA GLY A 202 -11.86 20.52 9.42
C GLY A 202 -10.47 20.65 10.01
N GLY A 203 -9.88 21.84 9.92
CA GLY A 203 -8.62 22.17 10.59
C GLY A 203 -8.76 22.11 12.11
N GLY A 204 -8.41 20.98 12.69
CA GLY A 204 -8.09 20.84 14.11
C GLY A 204 -6.78 20.08 14.21
N VAL A 205 -5.81 20.63 14.94
CA VAL A 205 -4.56 19.93 15.30
C VAL A 205 -4.92 18.77 16.23
N GLY A 206 -5.40 17.70 15.64
CA GLY A 206 -5.60 16.38 16.23
C GLY A 206 -4.91 15.42 15.28
N ARG A 207 -3.98 14.63 15.83
CA ARG A 207 -3.37 13.47 15.17
C ARG A 207 -4.38 12.83 14.24
N ALA A 208 -3.98 12.59 12.99
CA ALA A 208 -4.70 11.77 12.02
C ALA A 208 -5.45 10.67 12.78
N GLU A 209 -6.76 10.83 12.91
CA GLU A 209 -7.64 9.79 13.37
C GLU A 209 -7.56 8.74 12.28
N LEU A 210 -6.60 7.83 12.47
CA LEU A 210 -6.78 6.39 12.37
C LEU A 210 -8.24 6.09 12.05
N TRP A 211 -8.51 5.93 10.76
CA TRP A 211 -9.60 5.08 10.33
C TRP A 211 -9.29 3.70 10.92
N ARG A 212 -9.89 3.44 12.09
CA ARG A 212 -10.05 2.11 12.67
C ARG A 212 -11.30 1.56 12.04
#